data_AF-A0A0K8VFK2-F1
#
_entry.id   AF-A0A0K8VFK2-F1
#
_cell.length_a   1.000
_cell.length_b   1.000
_cell.length_c   1.000
_cell.angle_alpha   90.00
_cell.angle_beta   90.00
_cell.angle_gamma   90.00
#
_symmetry.space_group_name_H-M   'P 1'
#
loop_
_entity.id
_entity.type
_entity.pdbx_description
1 polymer ?
#
loop_
_entity_poly.entity_id
_entity_poly.type
_entity_poly.pdbx_seq_one_letter_code
_entity_poly.pdbx_strand_id
1 'polypeptide(L)'
;MFKWRIVEDPLMGRSLVTTEIVKKGEMVVEEYPFAIGPKQNSGIVCLGCYRDLFFGEDGDSLDRCERCDWPLCSACFDIPNHLGECEIFTKAKVHFAGNVSEDGVCTQLDSITPLR
;
A
#
# COMPACT_ATOMS: atom_id res chain seq x y z
N MET A 1 -14.97 -25.18 2.83
CA MET A 1 -15.67 -24.73 1.61
C MET A 1 -16.25 -23.36 1.93
N PHE A 2 -15.97 -22.34 1.14
CA PHE A 2 -16.46 -20.99 1.43
C PHE A 2 -17.99 -20.95 1.28
N LYS A 3 -18.66 -20.14 2.12
CA LYS A 3 -20.13 -20.07 2.21
C LYS A 3 -20.75 -19.10 1.19
N TRP A 4 -20.11 -18.94 0.03
CA TRP A 4 -20.52 -17.98 -0.98
C TRP A 4 -20.38 -18.54 -2.39
N ARG A 5 -21.11 -17.92 -3.31
CA ARG A 5 -20.96 -18.10 -4.76
C ARG A 5 -21.21 -16.79 -5.50
N ILE A 6 -20.71 -16.72 -6.72
CA ILE A 6 -21.03 -15.64 -7.65
C ILE A 6 -22.33 -16.00 -8.38
N VAL A 7 -23.23 -15.01 -8.53
CA VAL A 7 -24.44 -15.08 -9.33
C VAL A 7 -24.59 -13.83 -10.19
N GLU A 8 -25.35 -13.91 -11.27
CA GLU A 8 -25.74 -12.74 -12.07
C GLU A 8 -27.11 -12.26 -11.60
N ASP A 9 -27.18 -11.07 -11.03
CA ASP A 9 -28.44 -10.42 -10.67
C ASP A 9 -28.90 -9.50 -11.83
N PRO A 10 -30.16 -9.58 -12.29
CA PRO A 10 -30.63 -8.78 -13.43
C PRO A 10 -30.56 -7.26 -13.24
N LEU A 11 -30.53 -6.76 -12.00
CA LEU A 11 -30.47 -5.34 -11.67
C LEU A 11 -29.07 -4.90 -11.26
N MET A 12 -28.37 -5.70 -10.45
CA MET A 12 -27.08 -5.36 -9.86
C MET A 12 -25.87 -5.94 -10.63
N GLY A 13 -26.11 -6.87 -11.56
CA GLY A 13 -25.08 -7.61 -12.27
C GLY A 13 -24.40 -8.66 -11.39
N ARG A 14 -23.11 -8.89 -11.63
CA ARG A 14 -22.32 -9.90 -10.91
C ARG A 14 -22.27 -9.63 -9.40
N SER A 15 -22.84 -10.55 -8.63
CA SER A 15 -23.06 -10.40 -7.19
C SER A 15 -22.52 -11.59 -6.42
N LEU A 16 -22.07 -11.34 -5.20
CA LEU A 16 -21.66 -12.39 -4.26
C LEU A 16 -22.83 -12.70 -3.31
N VAL A 17 -23.27 -13.96 -3.25
CA VAL A 17 -24.39 -14.38 -2.39
C VAL A 17 -23.97 -15.52 -1.47
N THR A 18 -24.54 -15.55 -0.27
CA THR A 18 -24.33 -16.65 0.66
C THR A 18 -25.04 -17.92 0.18
N THR A 19 -24.42 -19.08 0.40
CA THR A 19 -25.00 -20.39 0.03
C THR A 19 -25.77 -21.05 1.17
N GLU A 20 -25.73 -20.46 2.37
CA GLU A 20 -26.38 -20.93 3.59
C GLU A 20 -26.62 -19.76 4.58
N ILE A 21 -27.27 -20.05 5.71
CA ILE A 21 -27.50 -19.07 6.78
C ILE A 21 -26.17 -18.75 7.46
N VAL A 22 -25.80 -17.47 7.49
CA VAL A 22 -24.60 -16.94 8.16
C VAL A 22 -24.98 -16.43 9.55
N LYS A 23 -24.20 -16.81 10.57
CA LYS A 23 -24.37 -16.30 11.94
C LYS A 23 -23.54 -15.03 12.18
N LYS A 24 -23.93 -14.23 13.18
CA LYS A 24 -23.14 -13.06 13.58
C LYS A 24 -21.71 -13.47 13.95
N GLY A 25 -20.73 -12.80 13.35
CA GLY A 25 -19.30 -13.03 13.58
C GLY A 25 -18.68 -14.13 12.71
N GLU A 26 -19.45 -14.75 11.83
CA GLU A 26 -18.94 -15.76 10.90
C GLU A 26 -18.23 -15.11 9.70
N MET A 27 -17.06 -15.65 9.36
CA MET A 27 -16.30 -15.24 8.18
C MET A 27 -17.00 -15.77 6.92
N VAL A 28 -17.51 -14.86 6.10
CA VAL A 28 -18.17 -15.22 4.83
C VAL A 28 -17.13 -15.30 3.71
N VAL A 29 -16.29 -14.29 3.58
CA VAL A 29 -15.30 -14.14 2.50
C VAL A 29 -13.94 -13.87 3.10
N GLU A 30 -12.90 -14.43 2.50
CA GLU A 30 -11.50 -14.12 2.76
C GLU A 30 -10.79 -14.07 1.41
N GLU A 31 -10.10 -12.97 1.15
CA GLU A 31 -9.35 -12.76 -0.09
C GLU A 31 -8.03 -12.05 0.25
N TYR A 32 -6.98 -12.39 -0.50
CA TYR A 32 -5.75 -11.62 -0.48
C TYR A 32 -5.91 -10.38 -1.36
N PRO A 33 -5.32 -9.23 -0.97
CA PRO A 33 -5.32 -8.06 -1.82
C PRO A 33 -4.65 -8.40 -3.15
N PHE A 34 -5.28 -7.97 -4.26
CA PHE A 34 -4.64 -8.05 -5.57
C PHE A 34 -3.45 -7.09 -5.64
N ALA A 35 -3.61 -5.91 -5.03
CA ALA A 35 -2.54 -4.96 -4.94
C ALA A 35 -2.48 -4.18 -3.62
N ILE A 36 -1.28 -3.73 -3.23
CA ILE A 36 -1.04 -2.94 -2.01
C ILE A 36 -0.10 -1.76 -2.31
N GLY A 37 -0.43 -0.58 -1.79
CA GLY A 37 0.43 0.60 -1.90
C GLY A 37 0.03 1.69 -0.90
N PRO A 38 0.79 2.79 -0.85
CA PRO A 38 0.39 3.97 -0.09
C PRO A 38 -0.99 4.47 -0.52
N LYS A 39 -1.77 4.97 0.44
CA LYS A 39 -3.07 5.57 0.13
C LYS A 39 -2.84 6.90 -0.61
N GLN A 40 -3.63 7.16 -1.65
CA GLN A 40 -3.64 8.48 -2.29
C GLN A 40 -3.91 9.58 -1.25
N ASN A 41 -3.17 10.67 -1.34
CA ASN A 41 -3.22 11.78 -0.38
C ASN A 41 -2.85 11.39 1.07
N SER A 42 -1.97 10.39 1.26
CA SER A 42 -1.36 10.14 2.57
C SER A 42 -0.17 11.06 2.81
N GLY A 43 0.23 11.19 4.08
CA GLY A 43 1.56 11.66 4.44
C GLY A 43 2.64 10.64 4.05
N ILE A 44 3.85 10.85 4.55
CA ILE A 44 4.98 9.95 4.29
C ILE A 44 4.80 8.66 5.09
N VAL A 45 4.73 7.53 4.40
CA VAL A 45 4.59 6.20 5.01
C VAL A 45 5.72 5.27 4.60
N CYS A 46 6.00 4.29 5.44
CA CYS A 46 6.96 3.24 5.14
C CYS A 46 6.48 2.40 3.95
N LEU A 47 7.34 2.23 2.95
CA LEU A 47 7.02 1.42 1.78
C LEU A 47 6.97 -0.08 2.04
N GLY A 48 7.29 -0.54 3.25
CA GLY A 48 7.11 -1.94 3.64
C GLY A 48 5.79 -2.21 4.36
N CYS A 49 5.53 -1.44 5.42
CA CYS A 49 4.43 -1.70 6.36
C CYS A 49 3.39 -0.58 6.46
N TYR A 50 3.55 0.50 5.69
CA TYR A 50 2.63 1.64 5.60
C TYR A 50 2.37 2.38 6.92
N ARG A 51 3.19 2.18 7.95
CA ARG A 51 3.19 3.08 9.12
C ARG A 51 3.63 4.48 8.71
N ASP A 52 3.13 5.48 9.41
CA ASP A 52 3.59 6.85 9.26
C ASP A 52 5.08 6.96 9.62
N LEU A 53 5.79 7.78 8.84
CA LEU A 53 7.19 8.13 9.05
C LEU A 53 7.31 9.65 9.23
N PHE A 54 8.23 10.05 10.09
CA PHE A 54 8.47 11.46 10.39
C PHE A 54 9.73 11.91 9.66
N PHE A 55 9.59 12.95 8.86
CA PHE A 55 10.67 13.61 8.14
C PHE A 55 10.76 15.05 8.65
N GLY A 56 11.98 15.59 8.73
CA GLY A 56 12.21 16.98 9.09
C GLY A 56 11.64 17.95 8.05
N GLU A 57 11.57 19.24 8.39
CA GLU A 57 11.12 20.27 7.45
C GLU A 57 12.04 20.40 6.22
N ASP A 58 13.30 20.01 6.36
CA ASP A 58 14.31 19.88 5.30
C ASP A 58 14.19 18.58 4.49
N GLY A 59 13.24 17.71 4.85
CA GLY A 59 13.05 16.41 4.25
C GLY A 59 14.02 15.34 4.73
N ASP A 60 14.85 15.59 5.76
CA ASP A 60 15.77 14.58 6.27
C ASP A 60 15.09 13.58 7.22
N SER A 61 15.52 12.31 7.15
CA SER A 61 15.05 11.25 8.04
C SER A 61 16.02 10.07 8.05
N LEU A 62 16.05 9.34 9.17
CA LEU A 62 16.71 8.03 9.24
C LEU A 62 15.86 6.91 8.62
N ASP A 63 14.56 7.15 8.38
CA ASP A 63 13.65 6.18 7.79
C ASP A 63 13.70 6.22 6.26
N ARG A 64 14.89 6.02 5.70
CA ARG A 64 15.17 5.99 4.26
C ARG A 64 15.84 4.67 3.89
N CYS A 65 15.47 4.12 2.73
CA CYS A 65 16.12 2.95 2.18
C CYS A 65 17.55 3.30 1.75
N GLU A 66 18.56 2.61 2.29
CA GLU A 66 19.97 2.84 1.93
C GLU A 66 20.30 2.58 0.45
N ARG A 67 19.42 1.87 -0.28
CA ARG A 67 19.60 1.55 -1.71
C ARG A 67 19.01 2.60 -2.63
N CYS A 68 17.74 2.96 -2.42
CA CYS A 68 16.99 3.81 -3.34
C CYS A 68 16.65 5.20 -2.79
N ASP A 69 16.92 5.48 -1.51
CA ASP A 69 16.59 6.73 -0.78
C ASP A 69 15.09 6.94 -0.45
N TRP A 70 14.19 6.04 -0.90
CA TRP A 70 12.76 6.17 -0.62
C TRP A 70 12.38 5.72 0.81
N PRO A 71 11.22 6.17 1.34
CA PRO A 71 10.85 6.00 2.75
C PRO A 71 10.73 4.53 3.18
N LEU A 72 11.55 4.11 4.13
CA LEU A 72 11.56 2.74 4.61
C LEU A 72 12.08 2.71 6.04
N CYS A 73 11.29 2.18 6.97
CA CYS A 73 11.80 1.96 8.32
C CYS A 73 12.81 0.79 8.33
N SER A 74 13.72 0.81 9.29
CA SER A 74 14.79 -0.20 9.43
C SER A 74 14.28 -1.64 9.49
N ALA A 75 13.09 -1.87 10.04
CA ALA A 75 12.48 -3.20 10.13
C ALA A 75 11.97 -3.75 8.76
N CYS A 76 11.87 -2.91 7.74
CA CYS A 76 11.32 -3.27 6.43
C CYS A 76 12.38 -3.35 5.32
N PHE A 77 13.67 -3.28 5.66
CA PHE A 77 14.77 -3.23 4.69
C PHE A 77 14.71 -4.35 3.62
N ASP A 78 14.39 -5.57 4.05
CA ASP A 78 14.34 -6.77 3.20
C ASP A 78 12.92 -7.27 2.91
N ILE A 79 11.89 -6.42 3.10
CA ILE A 79 10.51 -6.85 2.86
C ILE A 79 10.25 -7.00 1.35
N PRO A 80 9.66 -8.13 0.88
CA PRO A 80 9.47 -8.38 -0.56
C PRO A 80 8.72 -7.28 -1.29
N ASN A 81 7.76 -6.63 -0.63
CA ASN A 81 6.89 -5.60 -1.21
C ASN A 81 7.66 -4.40 -1.77
N HIS A 82 8.83 -4.06 -1.21
CA HIS A 82 9.63 -2.92 -1.66
C HIS A 82 10.72 -3.32 -2.68
N LEU A 83 11.14 -4.59 -2.74
CA LEU A 83 12.34 -4.97 -3.51
C LEU A 83 12.24 -4.65 -5.02
N GLY A 84 11.08 -4.88 -5.63
CA GLY A 84 10.87 -4.64 -7.04
C GLY A 84 10.96 -3.15 -7.42
N GLU A 85 10.27 -2.28 -6.68
CA GLU A 85 10.33 -0.83 -6.90
C GLU A 85 11.70 -0.25 -6.52
N CYS A 86 12.36 -0.80 -5.48
CA CYS A 86 13.69 -0.39 -5.04
C CYS A 86 14.70 -0.51 -6.18
N GLU A 87 14.67 -1.63 -6.91
CA GLU A 87 15.53 -1.85 -8.07
C GLU A 87 15.26 -0.83 -9.18
N ILE A 88 14.00 -0.54 -9.47
CA ILE A 88 13.59 0.43 -10.49
C ILE A 88 14.06 1.83 -10.10
N PHE A 89 13.78 2.29 -8.88
CA PHE A 89 14.15 3.62 -8.40
C PHE A 89 15.66 3.81 -8.33
N THR A 90 16.39 2.79 -7.90
CA THR A 90 17.87 2.80 -7.89
C THR A 90 18.42 2.97 -9.31
N LYS A 91 17.91 2.20 -10.28
CA LYS A 91 18.34 2.29 -11.70
C LYS A 91 17.99 3.63 -12.33
N ALA A 92 16.80 4.14 -12.04
CA ALA A 92 16.31 5.40 -12.58
C ALA A 92 16.85 6.65 -11.84
N LYS A 93 17.53 6.46 -10.69
CA LYS A 93 18.05 7.54 -9.82
C LYS A 93 16.96 8.53 -9.41
N VAL A 94 15.79 8.01 -9.06
CA VAL A 94 14.66 8.83 -8.60
C VAL A 94 14.87 9.20 -7.14
N HIS A 95 14.86 10.50 -6.84
CA HIS A 95 15.10 11.02 -5.49
C HIS A 95 13.78 11.25 -4.73
N PHE A 96 13.79 10.95 -3.43
CA PHE A 96 12.68 11.25 -2.53
C PHE A 96 12.98 12.52 -1.73
N ALA A 97 12.22 13.59 -1.98
CA ALA A 97 12.46 14.91 -1.40
C ALA A 97 12.03 14.99 0.07
N GLY A 98 11.17 14.09 0.55
CA GLY A 98 10.83 14.05 1.98
C GLY A 98 9.91 15.17 2.45
N ASN A 99 9.28 15.90 1.54
CA ASN A 99 8.37 16.98 1.89
C ASN A 99 6.89 16.55 1.79
N VAL A 100 6.08 17.21 2.62
CA VAL A 100 4.61 17.15 2.58
C VAL A 100 4.08 18.54 2.30
N SER A 101 2.96 18.64 1.59
CA SER A 101 2.24 19.91 1.42
C SER A 101 1.56 20.36 2.73
N GLU A 102 1.06 21.60 2.76
CA GLU A 102 0.40 22.19 3.94
C GLU A 102 -0.80 21.38 4.46
N ASP A 103 -1.44 20.61 3.58
CA ASP A 103 -2.53 19.68 3.89
C ASP A 103 -2.05 18.30 4.39
N GLY A 104 -0.74 18.12 4.57
CA GLY A 104 -0.12 16.89 5.07
C GLY A 104 0.07 15.79 4.02
N VAL A 105 -0.07 16.11 2.73
CA VAL A 105 0.01 15.13 1.64
C VAL A 105 1.43 15.01 1.07
N CYS A 106 1.91 13.78 0.88
CA CYS A 106 3.13 13.48 0.14
C CYS A 106 2.81 13.05 -1.30
N THR A 107 2.84 14.00 -2.23
CA THR A 107 2.51 13.75 -3.65
C THR A 107 3.52 12.84 -4.36
N GLN A 108 4.76 12.74 -3.88
CA GLN A 108 5.75 11.82 -4.47
C GLN A 108 5.34 10.35 -4.33
N LEU A 109 4.58 10.00 -3.29
CA LEU A 109 4.09 8.63 -3.11
C LEU A 109 3.06 8.22 -4.17
N ASP A 110 2.43 9.17 -4.87
CA ASP A 110 1.56 8.87 -6.02
C ASP A 110 2.35 8.31 -7.23
N SER A 111 3.67 8.51 -7.25
CA SER A 111 4.56 7.87 -8.25
C SER A 111 4.74 6.37 -7.97
N ILE A 112 4.38 5.91 -6.79
CA ILE A 112 4.37 4.48 -6.46
C ILE A 112 3.05 3.92 -6.97
N THR A 113 3.09 3.43 -8.21
CA THR A 113 1.97 2.66 -8.73
C THR A 113 1.77 1.43 -7.85
N PRO A 114 0.54 1.14 -7.40
CA PRO A 114 0.21 -0.10 -6.71
C PRO A 114 0.26 -1.27 -7.71
N LEU A 115 1.46 -1.63 -8.13
CA LEU A 115 1.76 -2.82 -8.93
C LEU A 115 2.31 -3.97 -8.07
N ARG A 116 2.21 -3.84 -6.75
CA ARG A 116 2.45 -4.91 -5.78
C ARG A 116 1.15 -5.59 -5.50
#